data_AF-A0A7V6V4G6-F1
#
_entry.id   AF-A0A7V6V4G6-F1
#
_cell.length_a   1.000
_cell.length_b   1.000
_cell.length_c   1.000
_cell.angle_alpha   90.00
_cell.angle_beta   90.00
_cell.angle_gamma   90.00
#
_symmetry.space_group_name_H-M   'P 1'
#
loop_
_entity.id
_entity.type
_entity.pdbx_description
1 polymer ?
#
loop_
_entity_poly.entity_id
_entity_poly.type
_entity_poly.pdbx_seq_one_letter_code
_entity_poly.pdbx_strand_id
1 'polypeptide(L)'
;MYANAMVTAGIEDADVVVAAPFQVSGASALTGIMKAFEKASGKKLDEDAKKAANEELVVTKNLGEEIGQDEAAGFIQEVKEEVIREKIEDPDDLIALIKRIAAEHNIELSDAQIQQIMELMQKISRLDLNLDKISKQLENINVNVDDIKKAVENNQGLIQRILDSLNDFIYWIKMKVAEMAG
;
A
#
# COMPACT_ATOMS: atom_id res chain seq x y z
N MET A 1 -1.27 4.62 1.46
CA MET A 1 -1.54 3.18 1.61
C MET A 1 -1.05 2.31 0.43
N TYR A 2 -1.58 2.43 -0.80
CA TYR A 2 -1.17 1.56 -1.92
C TYR A 2 0.34 1.59 -2.22
N ALA A 3 0.95 2.78 -2.22
CA ALA A 3 2.39 2.93 -2.42
C ALA A 3 3.20 2.14 -1.38
N ASN A 4 2.82 2.23 -0.10
CA ASN A 4 3.48 1.51 1.00
C ASN A 4 3.42 -0.01 0.80
N ALA A 5 2.26 -0.54 0.43
CA ALA A 5 2.09 -1.96 0.14
C ALA A 5 2.87 -2.40 -1.13
N MET A 6 2.93 -1.55 -2.16
CA MET A 6 3.71 -1.83 -3.37
C MET A 6 5.22 -1.92 -3.07
N VAL A 7 5.73 -1.01 -2.24
CA VAL A 7 7.13 -1.05 -1.76
C VAL A 7 7.39 -2.37 -1.01
N THR A 8 6.49 -2.77 -0.12
CA THR A 8 6.59 -4.04 0.60
C THR A 8 6.55 -5.25 -0.34
N ALA A 9 5.81 -5.17 -1.45
CA ALA A 9 5.80 -6.21 -2.48
C ALA A 9 7.08 -6.23 -3.35
N GLY A 10 7.99 -5.25 -3.20
CA GLY A 10 9.18 -5.11 -4.02
C GLY A 10 8.95 -4.45 -5.38
N ILE A 11 7.84 -3.71 -5.54
CA ILE A 11 7.57 -2.93 -6.75
C ILE A 11 8.35 -1.62 -6.68
N GLU A 12 9.15 -1.37 -7.71
CA GLU A 12 9.96 -0.16 -7.86
C GLU A 12 9.59 0.52 -9.20
N ASP A 13 9.72 1.84 -9.28
CA ASP A 13 9.59 2.62 -10.53
C ASP A 13 8.28 2.38 -11.31
N ALA A 14 7.14 2.41 -10.61
CA ALA A 14 5.81 2.24 -11.20
C ALA A 14 4.94 3.49 -11.04
N ASP A 15 4.23 3.86 -12.10
CA ASP A 15 3.13 4.82 -12.05
C ASP A 15 1.80 4.07 -12.02
N VAL A 16 1.00 4.32 -10.99
CA VAL A 16 -0.21 3.54 -10.68
C VAL A 16 -1.36 4.47 -10.36
N VAL A 17 -2.44 4.33 -11.13
CA VAL A 17 -3.72 4.98 -10.87
C VAL A 17 -4.73 3.92 -10.41
N VAL A 18 -5.22 4.06 -9.18
CA VAL A 18 -6.26 3.19 -8.62
C VAL A 18 -7.56 3.98 -8.49
N ALA A 19 -8.63 3.48 -9.10
CA ALA A 19 -9.95 4.08 -9.01
C ALA A 19 -11.00 3.00 -8.66
N ALA A 20 -11.93 3.34 -7.77
CA ALA A 20 -13.06 2.50 -7.44
C ALA A 20 -14.33 3.37 -7.36
N PRO A 21 -15.43 3.02 -8.06
CA PRO A 21 -16.65 3.81 -8.06
C PRO A 21 -17.50 3.61 -6.78
N PHE A 22 -17.09 2.69 -5.90
CA PHE A 22 -17.68 2.40 -4.60
C PHE A 22 -16.61 1.81 -3.66
N GLN A 23 -16.92 1.71 -2.37
CA GLN A 23 -15.97 1.21 -1.36
C GLN A 23 -15.63 -0.27 -1.59
N VAL A 24 -14.33 -0.59 -1.58
CA VAL A 24 -13.80 -1.96 -1.76
C VAL A 24 -12.70 -2.26 -0.74
N SER A 25 -12.26 -3.51 -0.64
CA SER A 25 -11.10 -3.90 0.18
C SER A 25 -9.76 -3.54 -0.46
N GLY A 26 -9.73 -3.33 -1.78
CA GLY A 26 -8.54 -2.92 -2.51
C GLY A 26 -7.48 -4.00 -2.76
N ALA A 27 -7.52 -5.14 -2.04
CA ALA A 27 -6.53 -6.21 -2.14
C ALA A 27 -6.46 -6.87 -3.54
N SER A 28 -7.60 -7.03 -4.20
CA SER A 28 -7.64 -7.54 -5.58
C SER A 28 -6.99 -6.58 -6.57
N ALA A 29 -7.11 -5.26 -6.34
CA ALA A 29 -6.42 -4.26 -7.17
C ALA A 29 -4.90 -4.37 -6.99
N LEU A 30 -4.42 -4.48 -5.74
CA LEU A 30 -3.00 -4.70 -5.45
C LEU A 30 -2.48 -5.98 -6.13
N THR A 31 -3.25 -7.08 -6.06
CA THR A 31 -2.92 -8.34 -6.76
C THR A 31 -2.82 -8.14 -8.28
N GLY A 32 -3.71 -7.35 -8.87
CA GLY A 32 -3.64 -6.98 -10.28
C GLY A 32 -2.38 -6.20 -10.63
N ILE A 33 -2.02 -5.22 -9.80
CA ILE A 33 -0.80 -4.41 -9.94
C ILE A 33 0.44 -5.31 -9.88
N MET A 34 0.55 -6.18 -8.89
CA MET A 34 1.67 -7.13 -8.75
C MET A 34 1.81 -8.00 -10.01
N LYS A 35 0.71 -8.59 -10.51
CA LYS A 35 0.72 -9.40 -11.73
C LYS A 35 1.12 -8.60 -12.97
N ALA A 36 0.65 -7.36 -13.08
CA ALA A 36 0.99 -6.48 -14.19
C ALA A 36 2.47 -6.11 -14.16
N PHE A 37 3.02 -5.80 -12.98
CA PHE A 37 4.44 -5.52 -12.79
C PHE A 37 5.31 -6.72 -13.14
N GLU A 38 4.99 -7.92 -12.65
CA GLU A 38 5.75 -9.14 -12.98
C GLU A 38 5.76 -9.41 -14.49
N LYS A 39 4.61 -9.20 -15.14
CA LYS A 39 4.48 -9.36 -16.59
C LYS A 39 5.26 -8.31 -17.38
N ALA A 40 5.22 -7.05 -16.96
CA ALA A 40 5.89 -5.95 -17.66
C ALA A 40 7.41 -5.96 -17.46
N SER A 41 7.87 -6.24 -16.24
CA SER A 41 9.30 -6.26 -15.89
C SER A 41 10.00 -7.57 -16.24
N GLY A 42 9.25 -8.66 -16.41
CA GLY A 42 9.80 -10.02 -16.55
C GLY A 42 10.42 -10.59 -15.27
N LYS A 43 10.30 -9.88 -14.14
CA LYS A 43 10.82 -10.30 -12.83
C LYS A 43 9.67 -10.83 -11.97
N LYS A 44 9.89 -11.94 -11.27
CA LYS A 44 8.94 -12.41 -10.24
C LYS A 44 9.18 -11.65 -8.95
N LEU A 45 8.09 -11.24 -8.30
CA LEU A 45 8.13 -10.71 -6.95
C LEU A 45 8.21 -11.88 -5.97
N ASP A 46 8.82 -11.63 -4.81
CA ASP A 46 8.90 -12.62 -3.74
C ASP A 46 7.48 -12.96 -3.21
N GLU A 47 7.20 -14.24 -2.99
CA GLU A 47 5.86 -14.69 -2.59
C GLU A 47 5.48 -14.24 -1.18
N ASP A 48 6.45 -14.15 -0.28
CA ASP A 48 6.20 -13.71 1.10
C ASP A 48 6.08 -12.18 1.16
N ALA A 49 6.85 -11.46 0.34
CA ALA A 49 6.67 -10.03 0.11
C ALA A 49 5.28 -9.68 -0.43
N LYS A 50 4.78 -10.45 -1.42
CA LYS A 50 3.41 -10.28 -1.96
C LYS A 50 2.32 -10.52 -0.91
N LYS A 51 2.50 -11.49 -0.01
CA LYS A 51 1.55 -11.74 1.09
C LYS A 51 1.60 -10.63 2.11
N ALA A 52 2.79 -10.24 2.56
CA ALA A 52 2.99 -9.15 3.51
C ALA A 52 2.38 -7.85 2.99
N ALA A 53 2.54 -7.53 1.71
CA ALA A 53 1.93 -6.37 1.07
C ALA A 53 0.39 -6.39 1.08
N ASN A 54 -0.23 -7.55 0.83
CA ASN A 54 -1.69 -7.67 0.93
C ASN A 54 -2.19 -7.53 2.37
N GLU A 55 -1.47 -8.15 3.32
CA GLU A 55 -1.79 -8.02 4.74
C GLU A 55 -1.63 -6.59 5.23
N GLU A 56 -0.55 -5.90 4.84
CA GLU A 56 -0.32 -4.49 5.14
C GLU A 56 -1.47 -3.62 4.63
N LEU A 57 -1.91 -3.82 3.39
CA LEU A 57 -3.04 -3.09 2.81
C LEU A 57 -4.31 -3.30 3.64
N VAL A 58 -4.59 -4.53 4.06
CA VAL A 58 -5.81 -4.87 4.81
C VAL A 58 -5.76 -4.32 6.23
N VAL A 59 -4.63 -4.49 6.94
CA VAL A 59 -4.43 -3.97 8.30
C VAL A 59 -4.54 -2.44 8.29
N THR A 60 -3.86 -1.78 7.35
CA THR A 60 -3.91 -0.32 7.21
C THR A 60 -5.32 0.15 6.90
N LYS A 61 -6.03 -0.52 5.99
CA LYS A 61 -7.41 -0.18 5.65
C LYS A 61 -8.31 -0.27 6.87
N ASN A 62 -8.27 -1.40 7.57
CA ASN A 62 -9.14 -1.66 8.73
C ASN A 62 -8.88 -0.64 9.84
N LEU A 63 -7.60 -0.37 10.15
CA LEU A 63 -7.24 0.67 11.11
C LEU A 63 -7.78 2.04 10.66
N GLY A 64 -7.67 2.36 9.36
CA GLY A 64 -8.19 3.59 8.79
C GLY A 64 -9.71 3.71 8.74
N GLU A 65 -10.48 2.65 9.03
CA GLU A 65 -11.93 2.75 9.24
C GLU A 65 -12.24 3.39 10.61
N GLU A 66 -11.30 3.34 11.56
CA GLU A 66 -11.43 3.90 12.90
C GLU A 66 -10.76 5.28 13.02
N ILE A 67 -9.54 5.41 12.51
CA ILE A 67 -8.71 6.64 12.67
C ILE A 67 -8.55 7.46 11.39
N GLY A 68 -9.11 7.01 10.27
CA GLY A 68 -8.93 7.64 8.96
C GLY A 68 -7.77 7.04 8.16
N GLN A 69 -7.95 6.98 6.84
CA GLN A 69 -7.06 6.23 5.94
C GLN A 69 -5.65 6.83 5.82
N ASP A 70 -5.55 8.15 5.84
CA ASP A 70 -4.24 8.83 5.73
C ASP A 70 -3.44 8.69 7.03
N GLU A 71 -4.11 8.82 8.18
CA GLU A 71 -3.50 8.66 9.50
C GLU A 71 -3.03 7.21 9.73
N ALA A 72 -3.87 6.24 9.40
CA ALA A 72 -3.49 4.82 9.44
C ALA A 72 -2.32 4.50 8.50
N ALA A 73 -2.30 5.07 7.29
CA ALA A 73 -1.21 4.84 6.34
C ALA A 73 0.11 5.45 6.82
N GLY A 74 0.07 6.65 7.42
CA GLY A 74 1.23 7.30 8.03
C GLY A 74 1.76 6.51 9.23
N PHE A 75 0.86 6.12 10.14
CA PHE A 75 1.21 5.32 11.31
C PHE A 75 1.89 3.99 10.94
N ILE A 76 1.29 3.20 10.05
CA ILE A 76 1.87 1.92 9.61
C ILE A 76 3.20 2.13 8.90
N GLN A 77 3.34 3.21 8.13
CA GLN A 77 4.61 3.56 7.47
C GLN A 77 5.71 3.87 8.49
N GLU A 78 5.43 4.70 9.49
CA GLU A 78 6.41 5.08 10.50
C GLU A 78 6.85 3.89 11.34
N VAL A 79 5.90 3.07 11.81
CA VAL A 79 6.22 1.80 12.50
C VAL A 79 7.13 0.95 11.63
N LYS A 80 6.79 0.78 10.34
CA LYS A 80 7.60 0.00 9.40
C LYS A 80 9.00 0.56 9.23
N GLU A 81 9.15 1.88 9.07
CA GLU A 81 10.43 2.56 8.93
C GLU A 81 11.33 2.35 10.15
N GLU A 82 10.77 2.46 11.35
CA GLU A 82 11.52 2.26 12.59
C GLU A 82 11.95 0.79 12.77
N VAL A 83 11.04 -0.17 12.54
CA VAL A 83 11.36 -1.61 12.59
C VAL A 83 12.54 -1.95 11.66
N ILE A 84 12.49 -1.44 10.44
CA ILE A 84 13.49 -1.63 9.39
C ILE A 84 14.82 -0.98 9.78
N ARG A 85 14.78 0.27 10.25
CA ARG A 85 15.97 1.07 10.60
C ARG A 85 16.70 0.50 11.81
N GLU A 86 15.97 0.10 12.84
CA GLU A 86 16.51 -0.42 14.09
C GLU A 86 16.71 -1.93 14.07
N LYS A 87 16.23 -2.62 13.03
CA LYS A 87 16.28 -4.08 12.86
C LYS A 87 15.64 -4.82 14.04
N ILE A 88 14.45 -4.36 14.42
CA ILE A 88 13.70 -4.95 15.53
C ILE A 88 13.03 -6.24 15.04
N GLU A 89 13.35 -7.35 15.69
CA GLU A 89 12.77 -8.67 15.38
C GLU A 89 11.99 -9.26 16.57
N ASP A 90 12.30 -8.81 17.78
CA ASP A 90 11.71 -9.33 19.00
C ASP A 90 10.24 -8.87 19.16
N PRO A 91 9.29 -9.78 19.44
CA PRO A 91 7.88 -9.42 19.60
C PRO A 91 7.61 -8.37 20.67
N ASP A 92 8.31 -8.41 21.81
CA ASP A 92 8.06 -7.49 22.92
C ASP A 92 8.56 -6.09 22.57
N ASP A 93 9.72 -6.00 21.91
CA ASP A 93 10.26 -4.74 21.39
C ASP A 93 9.35 -4.15 20.29
N LEU A 94 8.79 -4.99 19.41
CA LEU A 94 7.80 -4.56 18.41
C LEU A 94 6.54 -3.99 19.07
N ILE A 95 6.01 -4.65 20.09
CA ILE A 95 4.83 -4.15 20.83
C ILE A 95 5.13 -2.82 21.51
N ALA A 96 6.32 -2.69 22.11
CA ALA A 96 6.74 -1.45 22.75
C ALA A 96 6.85 -0.29 21.74
N LEU A 97 7.43 -0.55 20.57
CA LEU A 97 7.52 0.41 19.46
C LEU A 97 6.11 0.84 18.99
N ILE A 98 5.23 -0.11 18.70
CA ILE A 98 3.86 0.16 18.23
C ILE A 98 3.11 1.05 19.23
N LYS A 99 3.19 0.74 20.52
CA LYS A 99 2.54 1.53 21.58
C LYS A 99 3.14 2.93 21.71
N ARG A 100 4.45 3.06 21.56
CA ARG A 100 5.12 4.36 21.61
C ARG A 100 4.66 5.27 20.47
N ILE A 101 4.74 4.80 19.22
CA ILE A 101 4.30 5.58 18.05
C ILE A 101 2.80 5.89 18.15
N ALA A 102 1.98 4.92 18.58
CA ALA A 102 0.54 5.16 18.74
C ALA A 102 0.26 6.29 19.75
N ALA A 103 1.00 6.32 20.88
CA ALA A 103 0.89 7.40 21.84
C ALA A 103 1.37 8.75 21.29
N GLU A 104 2.43 8.79 20.47
CA GLU A 104 2.94 10.00 19.82
C GLU A 104 1.92 10.63 18.86
N HIS A 105 1.13 9.79 18.18
CA HIS A 105 0.06 10.21 17.27
C HIS A 105 -1.31 10.38 17.95
N ASN A 106 -1.43 10.11 19.25
CA ASN A 106 -2.72 10.05 19.98
C ASN A 106 -3.71 9.02 19.40
N ILE A 107 -3.19 7.91 18.88
CA ILE A 107 -3.96 6.78 18.37
C ILE A 107 -4.23 5.79 19.52
N GLU A 108 -5.50 5.47 19.74
CA GLU A 108 -5.89 4.39 20.64
C GLU A 108 -5.96 3.07 19.86
N LEU A 109 -5.20 2.07 20.29
CA LEU A 109 -5.20 0.73 19.71
C LEU A 109 -5.71 -0.30 20.71
N SER A 110 -6.58 -1.19 20.24
CA SER A 110 -6.94 -2.42 20.94
C SER A 110 -5.77 -3.41 20.94
N ASP A 111 -5.74 -4.31 21.92
CA ASP A 111 -4.75 -5.39 21.98
C ASP A 111 -4.74 -6.24 20.71
N ALA A 112 -5.90 -6.43 20.08
CA ALA A 112 -6.02 -7.16 18.82
C ALA A 112 -5.36 -6.42 17.65
N GLN A 113 -5.51 -5.09 17.55
CA GLN A 113 -4.83 -4.28 16.55
C GLN A 113 -3.31 -4.30 16.76
N ILE A 114 -2.86 -4.14 18.01
CA ILE A 114 -1.43 -4.21 18.36
C ILE A 114 -0.83 -5.55 17.92
N GLN A 115 -1.51 -6.65 18.21
CA GLN A 115 -1.06 -7.98 17.83
C GLN A 115 -0.99 -8.15 16.30
N GLN A 116 -2.00 -7.68 15.56
CA GLN A 116 -2.01 -7.74 14.10
C GLN A 116 -0.89 -6.93 13.47
N ILE A 117 -0.63 -5.72 13.99
CA ILE A 117 0.45 -4.86 13.51
C ILE A 117 1.81 -5.50 13.85
N MET A 118 1.98 -6.06 15.05
CA MET A 118 3.20 -6.77 15.43
C MET A 118 3.48 -7.96 14.51
N GLU A 119 2.48 -8.80 14.24
CA GLU A 119 2.64 -9.95 13.34
C GLU A 119 2.99 -9.52 11.91
N LEU A 120 2.38 -8.42 11.44
CA LEU A 120 2.71 -7.81 10.15
C LEU A 120 4.18 -7.33 10.13
N MET A 121 4.60 -6.59 11.15
CA MET A 121 5.97 -6.07 11.23
C MET A 121 7.00 -7.17 11.36
N GLN A 122 6.69 -8.25 12.09
CA GLN A 122 7.56 -9.41 12.18
C GLN A 122 7.69 -10.16 10.84
N LYS A 123 6.63 -10.19 10.01
CA LYS A 123 6.74 -10.71 8.65
C LYS A 123 7.62 -9.82 7.79
N ILE A 124 7.40 -8.51 7.86
CA ILE A 124 8.15 -7.50 7.09
C ILE A 124 9.64 -7.49 7.47
N SER A 125 9.99 -7.58 8.74
CA SER A 125 11.39 -7.57 9.20
C SER A 125 12.19 -8.79 8.72
N ARG A 126 11.51 -9.90 8.43
CA ARG A 126 12.13 -11.13 7.89
C ARG A 126 12.28 -11.13 6.37
N LEU A 127 11.62 -10.21 5.67
CA LEU A 127 11.80 -10.07 4.23
C LEU A 127 13.20 -9.48 3.97
N ASP A 128 13.88 -9.95 2.94
CA ASP A 128 15.15 -9.36 2.47
C ASP A 128 14.88 -8.02 1.76
N LEU A 129 14.38 -7.07 2.55
CA LEU A 129 14.06 -5.74 2.11
C LEU A 129 15.32 -4.91 2.20
N ASN A 130 15.80 -4.45 1.05
CA ASN A 130 16.94 -3.57 1.00
C ASN A 130 16.55 -2.20 1.60
N LEU A 131 16.92 -1.98 2.87
CA LEU A 131 16.56 -0.80 3.65
C LEU A 131 16.94 0.51 2.93
N ASP A 132 18.07 0.51 2.21
CA ASP A 132 18.53 1.67 1.43
C ASP A 132 17.63 1.98 0.24
N LYS A 133 17.00 0.95 -0.34
CA LYS A 133 16.01 1.12 -1.40
C LYS A 133 14.65 1.54 -0.85
N ILE A 134 14.21 0.91 0.24
CA ILE A 134 12.95 1.27 0.90
C ILE A 134 12.99 2.72 1.36
N SER A 135 14.05 3.14 2.04
CA SER A 135 14.16 4.53 2.53
C SER A 135 14.04 5.54 1.39
N LYS A 136 14.70 5.29 0.25
CA LYS A 136 14.57 6.13 -0.96
C LYS A 136 13.17 6.12 -1.57
N GLN A 137 12.50 4.97 -1.56
CA GLN A 137 11.14 4.85 -2.08
C GLN A 137 10.13 5.54 -1.16
N LEU A 138 10.30 5.43 0.16
CA LEU A 138 9.45 6.09 1.15
C LEU A 138 9.67 7.61 1.16
N GLU A 139 10.90 8.09 1.00
CA GLU A 139 11.19 9.50 0.77
C GLU A 139 10.46 10.04 -0.47
N ASN A 140 10.44 9.28 -1.57
CA ASN A 140 9.71 9.65 -2.79
C ASN A 140 8.19 9.59 -2.64
N ILE A 141 7.65 8.77 -1.72
CA ILE A 141 6.22 8.71 -1.40
C ILE A 141 5.79 9.91 -0.56
N ASN A 142 6.68 10.41 0.31
CA ASN A 142 6.42 11.57 1.17
C ASN A 142 6.40 12.90 0.40
N VAL A 143 6.81 12.88 -0.88
CA VAL A 143 6.67 14.01 -1.80
C VAL A 143 5.26 13.98 -2.38
N ASN A 144 4.44 14.94 -1.92
CA ASN A 144 3.32 15.55 -2.65
C ASN A 144 1.88 15.02 -2.52
N VAL A 145 1.37 14.87 -1.29
CA VAL A 145 -0.09 14.99 -1.11
C VAL A 145 -0.56 16.41 -1.52
N ASP A 146 0.22 17.45 -1.21
CA ASP A 146 -0.09 18.84 -1.58
C ASP A 146 0.06 19.13 -3.09
N ASP A 147 1.04 18.56 -3.81
CA ASP A 147 1.09 18.77 -5.26
C ASP A 147 0.13 17.86 -6.03
N ILE A 148 -0.29 16.70 -5.50
CA ILE A 148 -1.42 15.94 -6.05
C ILE A 148 -2.72 16.74 -5.90
N LYS A 149 -2.94 17.36 -4.74
CA LYS A 149 -4.11 18.22 -4.50
C LYS A 149 -4.13 19.41 -5.48
N LYS A 150 -2.98 20.08 -5.67
CA LYS A 150 -2.82 21.15 -6.68
C LYS A 150 -2.94 20.67 -8.11
N ALA A 151 -2.49 19.46 -8.44
CA ALA A 151 -2.62 18.87 -9.77
C ALA A 151 -4.07 18.47 -10.08
N VAL A 152 -4.81 17.99 -9.08
CA VAL A 152 -6.25 17.68 -9.19
C VAL A 152 -7.07 18.97 -9.33
N GLU A 153 -6.76 20.01 -8.57
CA GLU A 153 -7.47 21.30 -8.65
C GLU A 153 -7.19 22.06 -9.95
N ASN A 154 -5.96 22.01 -10.48
CA ASN A 154 -5.58 22.77 -11.68
C ASN A 154 -5.75 22.00 -13.00
N ASN A 155 -6.00 20.68 -12.98
CA ASN A 155 -5.83 19.85 -14.17
C ASN A 155 -7.03 18.92 -14.44
N GLN A 156 -8.21 19.52 -14.62
CA GLN A 156 -9.45 18.83 -15.06
C GLN A 156 -9.21 17.90 -16.28
N GLY A 157 -8.25 18.22 -17.15
CA GLY A 157 -7.87 17.38 -18.29
C GLY A 157 -7.17 16.06 -17.95
N LEU A 158 -6.47 15.96 -16.81
CA LEU A 158 -5.89 14.68 -16.35
C LEU A 158 -6.97 13.74 -15.83
N ILE A 159 -7.93 14.25 -15.05
CA ILE A 159 -9.07 13.44 -14.59
C ILE A 159 -9.88 12.96 -15.78
N GLN A 160 -10.11 13.80 -16.79
CA GLN A 160 -10.82 13.40 -18.00
C GLN A 160 -10.10 12.25 -18.73
N ARG A 161 -8.78 12.34 -18.89
CA ARG A 161 -7.98 11.25 -19.51
C ARG A 161 -8.03 9.94 -18.71
N ILE A 162 -8.05 10.03 -17.39
CA ILE A 162 -8.20 8.86 -16.50
C ILE A 162 -9.60 8.25 -16.68
N LEU A 163 -10.65 9.07 -16.67
CA LEU A 163 -12.03 8.61 -16.90
C LEU A 163 -12.21 7.98 -18.29
N ASP A 164 -11.61 8.58 -19.31
CA ASP A 164 -11.63 8.07 -20.68
C ASP A 164 -10.90 6.71 -20.75
N SER A 165 -9.73 6.59 -20.13
CA SER A 165 -8.98 5.33 -20.06
C SER A 165 -9.74 4.22 -19.30
N LEU A 166 -10.49 4.59 -18.26
CA LEU A 166 -11.36 3.65 -17.53
C LEU A 166 -12.56 3.21 -18.37
N ASN A 167 -13.17 4.12 -19.14
CA ASN A 167 -14.25 3.79 -20.06
C ASN A 167 -13.79 2.83 -21.16
N ASP A 168 -12.62 3.10 -21.74
CA ASP A 168 -12.01 2.23 -22.75
C ASP A 168 -11.68 0.85 -22.17
N PHE A 169 -11.16 0.79 -20.95
CA PHE A 169 -10.90 -0.46 -20.24
C PHE A 169 -12.18 -1.27 -19.97
N ILE A 170 -13.26 -0.62 -19.50
CA ILE A 170 -14.56 -1.27 -19.27
C ILE A 170 -15.16 -1.77 -20.59
N TYR A 171 -15.04 -0.99 -21.66
CA TYR A 171 -15.50 -1.39 -22.98
C TYR A 171 -14.73 -2.61 -23.50
N TRP A 172 -13.41 -2.61 -23.35
CA TRP A 172 -12.55 -3.74 -23.69
C TRP A 172 -12.91 -5.01 -22.90
N ILE A 173 -13.16 -4.91 -21.59
CA ILE A 173 -13.65 -6.03 -20.77
C ILE A 173 -14.99 -6.55 -21.30
N LYS A 174 -15.97 -5.66 -21.54
CA LYS A 174 -17.29 -6.06 -22.04
C LYS A 174 -17.19 -6.81 -23.37
N MET A 175 -16.34 -6.33 -24.28
CA MET A 175 -16.06 -6.98 -25.56
C MET A 175 -15.45 -8.36 -25.38
N LYS A 176 -14.42 -8.49 -24.52
CA LYS A 176 -13.77 -9.77 -24.22
C LYS A 176 -14.70 -10.78 -23.57
N VAL A 177 -15.58 -10.35 -22.67
CA VAL A 177 -16.58 -11.21 -22.02
C VAL A 177 -17.64 -11.68 -23.03
N ALA A 178 -18.08 -10.81 -23.94
CA ALA A 178 -19.02 -11.17 -25.00
C ALA A 178 -18.43 -12.18 -25.99
N GLU A 179 -17.14 -12.07 -26.33
CA GLU A 179 -16.42 -13.06 -27.16
C GLU A 179 -16.30 -14.45 -26.51
N MET A 180 -16.32 -14.54 -25.18
CA MET A 180 -16.18 -15.81 -24.46
C MET A 180 -17.52 -16.50 -24.15
N ALA A 181 -18.64 -15.78 -24.27
CA ALA A 181 -19.97 -16.26 -23.94
C ALA A 181 -20.79 -16.70 -25.17
N GLY A 182 -20.25 -16.54 -26.39
CA GLY A 182 -20.79 -17.08 -27.64
C GLY A 182 -19.89 -18.17 -28.19
#